data_AF-A0A7D6ZMS4-F1
#
_entry.id   AF-A0A7D6ZMS4-F1
#
_cell.length_a   1.000
_cell.length_b   1.000
_cell.length_c   1.000
_cell.angle_alpha   90.00
_cell.angle_beta   90.00
_cell.angle_gamma   90.00
#
_symmetry.space_group_name_H-M   'P 1'
#
loop_
_entity.id
_entity.type
_entity.pdbx_description
1 polymer ?
#
loop_
_entity_poly.entity_id
_entity_poly.type
_entity_poly.pdbx_seq_one_letter_code
_entity_poly.pdbx_strand_id
1 'polypeptide(L)'
;MTEKERILIESIKLKKKEYPSFYRGIKIFMIIIIFSPIIIWICYRLGKYNVIIPTDTSEGEYLAFWGTFLSFISTLGLGVLALWQNINANRINNRLSIIEEKRFKLDFQPFIVVKDWDIQKTNNLLQPDIPCIQISDMYKCESYGYLTLTFKNTSNTYAVIEYVEGNVYHNDKLLESLTNNCYYKKDYKIHLEREQEGALRFYCSVSKMIKFNNNKLRLKFVITNKLGDRYKETIDIFIHSIVLKNNKQWYASISSRTCGIEKYNEKMQQYEIE
;
A
#
# COMPACT_ATOMS: atom_id res chain seq x y z
N MET A 1 36.90 1.61 28.03
CA MET A 1 36.19 1.47 26.74
C MET A 1 34.73 1.79 26.98
N THR A 2 34.25 2.91 26.44
CA THR A 2 32.91 3.44 26.70
C THR A 2 31.84 2.70 25.88
N GLU A 3 30.59 2.70 26.34
CA GLU A 3 29.46 2.03 25.67
C GLU A 3 29.25 2.53 24.23
N LYS A 4 29.49 3.83 24.00
CA LYS A 4 29.49 4.46 22.66
C LYS A 4 30.57 3.87 21.75
N GLU A 5 31.76 3.57 22.26
CA GLU A 5 32.84 2.95 21.48
C GLU A 5 32.51 1.51 21.08
N ARG A 6 31.81 0.74 21.95
CA ARG A 6 31.37 -0.63 21.62
C ARG A 6 30.35 -0.63 20.49
N ILE A 7 29.33 0.22 20.56
CA ILE A 7 28.30 0.36 19.52
C ILE A 7 28.92 0.79 18.19
N LEU A 8 29.85 1.75 18.23
CA LEU A 8 30.55 2.21 17.02
C LEU A 8 31.34 1.06 16.37
N ILE A 9 32.12 0.31 17.15
CA ILE A 9 32.93 -0.81 16.65
C ILE A 9 32.05 -1.93 16.09
N GLU A 10 30.93 -2.23 16.73
CA GLU A 10 29.99 -3.23 16.25
C GLU A 10 29.32 -2.82 14.94
N SER A 11 28.94 -1.54 14.81
CA SER A 11 28.42 -0.99 13.55
C SER A 11 29.44 -1.04 12.39
N ILE A 12 30.72 -0.83 12.71
CA ILE A 12 31.83 -0.92 11.73
C ILE A 12 32.06 -2.38 11.32
N LYS A 13 31.99 -3.33 12.26
CA LYS A 13 32.09 -4.77 11.98
C LYS A 13 30.95 -5.26 11.09
N LEU A 14 29.72 -4.81 11.34
CA LEU A 14 28.55 -5.15 10.53
C LEU A 14 28.69 -4.63 9.10
N LYS A 15 29.03 -3.34 8.93
CA LYS A 15 29.28 -2.76 7.59
C LYS A 15 30.44 -3.45 6.84
N LYS A 16 31.49 -3.85 7.55
CA LYS A 16 32.63 -4.60 6.98
C LYS A 16 32.22 -6.00 6.48
N LYS A 17 31.25 -6.63 7.14
CA LYS A 17 30.69 -7.93 6.72
C LYS A 17 29.78 -7.80 5.50
N GLU A 18 29.08 -6.67 5.38
CA GLU A 18 28.14 -6.38 4.28
C GLU A 18 28.86 -6.01 2.96
N TYR A 19 30.04 -5.36 3.03
CA TYR A 19 30.84 -4.98 1.85
C TYR A 19 32.31 -5.41 1.96
N PRO A 20 32.61 -6.73 1.89
CA PRO A 20 33.96 -7.25 2.14
C PRO A 20 34.98 -6.86 1.07
N SER A 21 34.57 -6.70 -0.20
CA SER A 21 35.43 -6.30 -1.32
C SER A 21 35.83 -4.83 -1.25
N PHE A 22 34.91 -3.94 -0.86
CA PHE A 22 35.17 -2.51 -0.72
C PHE A 22 36.18 -2.21 0.39
N TYR A 23 36.04 -2.86 1.55
CA TYR A 23 36.98 -2.69 2.66
C TYR A 23 38.37 -3.27 2.33
N ARG A 24 38.43 -4.36 1.57
CA ARG A 24 39.70 -4.93 1.09
C ARG A 24 40.40 -3.96 0.12
N GLY A 25 39.65 -3.33 -0.78
CA GLY A 25 40.15 -2.28 -1.68
C GLY A 25 40.72 -1.08 -0.93
N ILE A 26 39.97 -0.51 0.02
CA ILE A 26 40.44 0.61 0.86
C ILE A 26 41.70 0.24 1.66
N LYS A 27 41.78 -0.98 2.19
CA LYS A 27 42.94 -1.43 2.97
C LYS A 27 44.20 -1.53 2.09
N ILE A 28 44.09 -2.12 0.90
CA ILE A 28 45.21 -2.21 -0.07
C ILE A 28 45.63 -0.80 -0.51
N PHE A 29 44.66 0.07 -0.73
CA PHE A 29 44.90 1.44 -1.15
C PHE A 29 45.63 2.28 -0.08
N MET A 30 45.23 2.17 1.19
CA MET A 30 45.93 2.79 2.33
C MET A 30 47.38 2.29 2.45
N ILE A 31 47.62 1.00 2.21
CA ILE A 31 48.98 0.44 2.18
C ILE A 31 49.79 1.11 1.07
N ILE A 32 49.25 1.22 -0.16
CA ILE A 32 49.96 1.86 -1.28
C ILE A 32 50.30 3.33 -0.98
N ILE A 33 49.37 4.10 -0.39
CA ILE A 33 49.62 5.51 -0.01
C ILE A 33 50.73 5.63 1.03
N ILE A 34 50.77 4.74 2.02
CA ILE A 34 51.78 4.80 3.10
C ILE A 34 53.15 4.33 2.60
N PHE A 35 53.20 3.31 1.76
CA PHE A 35 54.46 2.74 1.28
C PHE A 35 55.06 3.46 0.07
N SER A 36 54.25 4.14 -0.76
CA SER A 36 54.72 4.88 -1.93
C SER A 36 55.82 5.90 -1.59
N PRO A 37 55.66 6.79 -0.58
CA PRO A 37 56.71 7.73 -0.20
C PRO A 37 57.97 7.07 0.35
N ILE A 38 57.80 5.95 1.05
CA ILE A 38 58.92 5.17 1.62
C ILE A 38 59.75 4.54 0.50
N ILE A 39 59.09 3.97 -0.51
CA ILE A 39 59.75 3.38 -1.68
C ILE A 39 60.53 4.46 -2.44
N ILE A 40 59.91 5.62 -2.68
CA ILE A 40 60.55 6.74 -3.39
C ILE A 40 61.75 7.28 -2.61
N TRP A 41 61.62 7.42 -1.28
CA TRP A 41 62.73 7.83 -0.42
C TRP A 41 63.89 6.83 -0.43
N ILE A 42 63.60 5.52 -0.40
CA ILE A 42 64.61 4.46 -0.51
C ILE A 42 65.31 4.51 -1.87
N CYS A 43 64.55 4.64 -2.96
CA CYS A 43 65.11 4.76 -4.31
C CYS A 43 66.04 5.97 -4.45
N TYR A 44 65.63 7.14 -3.92
CA TYR A 44 66.46 8.34 -3.88
C TYR A 44 67.77 8.11 -3.11
N ARG A 45 67.68 7.47 -1.94
CA ARG A 45 68.86 7.18 -1.11
C ARG A 45 69.81 6.20 -1.79
N LEU A 46 69.31 5.19 -2.49
CA LEU A 46 70.14 4.20 -3.19
C LEU A 46 70.84 4.80 -4.43
N GLY A 47 70.16 5.66 -5.19
CA GLY A 47 70.73 6.34 -6.36
C GLY A 47 71.85 7.33 -6.01
N LYS A 48 71.83 7.89 -4.80
CA LYS A 48 72.91 8.78 -4.30
C LYS A 48 74.21 8.05 -3.95
N TYR A 49 74.14 6.75 -3.62
CA TYR A 49 75.31 5.96 -3.17
C TYR A 49 75.83 4.95 -4.23
N ASN A 50 75.02 4.56 -5.23
CA ASN A 50 75.41 3.61 -6.29
C ASN A 50 75.15 4.16 -7.70
N VAL A 51 76.14 3.97 -8.60
CA VAL A 51 76.24 4.53 -9.97
C VAL A 51 75.23 3.93 -10.98
N ILE A 52 74.34 3.02 -10.58
CA ILE A 52 73.47 2.31 -11.53
C ILE A 52 72.35 3.23 -12.08
N ILE A 53 71.92 4.25 -11.31
CA ILE A 53 70.99 5.28 -11.77
C ILE A 53 71.43 6.64 -11.20
N PRO A 54 72.25 7.44 -11.91
CA PRO A 54 72.61 8.77 -11.45
C PRO A 54 71.34 9.62 -11.43
N THR A 55 70.89 9.99 -10.24
CA THR A 55 69.67 10.76 -10.05
C THR A 55 70.04 12.13 -9.48
N ASP A 56 70.29 13.11 -10.36
CA ASP A 56 70.51 14.52 -10.01
C ASP A 56 69.17 15.23 -9.76
N THR A 57 68.38 14.68 -8.85
CA THR A 57 67.09 15.30 -8.45
C THR A 57 67.35 16.50 -7.54
N SER A 58 66.93 17.68 -7.99
CA SER A 58 66.97 18.93 -7.22
C SER A 58 65.99 18.87 -6.04
N GLU A 59 66.33 19.51 -4.92
CA GLU A 59 65.46 19.62 -3.73
C GLU A 59 64.04 20.13 -4.08
N GLY A 60 63.94 20.96 -5.13
CA GLY A 60 62.65 21.46 -5.64
C GLY A 60 61.77 20.40 -6.31
N GLU A 61 62.34 19.39 -6.95
CA GLU A 61 61.59 18.32 -7.62
C GLU A 61 60.95 17.37 -6.60
N TYR A 62 61.64 17.13 -5.49
CA TYR A 62 61.11 16.36 -4.37
C TYR A 62 59.90 17.05 -3.71
N LEU A 63 59.94 18.37 -3.56
CA LEU A 63 58.82 19.15 -3.03
C LEU A 63 57.63 19.14 -4.01
N ALA A 64 57.88 19.25 -5.31
CA ALA A 64 56.84 19.17 -6.35
C ALA A 64 56.16 17.79 -6.35
N PHE A 65 56.90 16.70 -6.15
CA PHE A 65 56.34 15.36 -6.00
C PHE A 65 55.33 15.30 -4.85
N TRP A 66 55.68 15.82 -3.67
CA TRP A 66 54.78 15.84 -2.50
C TRP A 66 53.53 16.68 -2.73
N GLY A 67 53.65 17.83 -3.42
CA GLY A 67 52.50 18.63 -3.82
C GLY A 67 51.52 17.84 -4.69
N THR A 68 52.04 17.19 -5.73
CA THR A 68 51.23 16.38 -6.66
C THR A 68 50.59 15.17 -5.95
N PHE A 69 51.32 14.53 -5.05
CA PHE A 69 50.82 13.40 -4.24
C PHE A 69 49.70 13.81 -3.28
N LEU A 70 49.82 14.98 -2.64
CA LEU A 70 48.79 15.52 -1.76
C LEU A 70 47.52 15.88 -2.54
N SER A 71 47.66 16.45 -3.74
CA SER A 71 46.54 16.70 -4.64
C SER A 71 45.83 15.40 -5.03
N PHE A 72 46.58 14.35 -5.36
CA PHE A 72 46.01 13.03 -5.67
C PHE A 72 45.16 12.49 -4.51
N ILE A 73 45.70 12.50 -3.27
CA ILE A 73 44.96 12.08 -2.07
C ILE A 73 43.67 12.89 -1.89
N SER A 74 43.73 14.21 -2.13
CA SER A 74 42.58 15.09 -2.00
C SER A 74 41.49 14.75 -3.01
N THR A 75 41.85 14.54 -4.28
CA THR A 75 40.89 14.14 -5.33
C THR A 75 40.24 12.78 -5.03
N LEU A 76 41.00 11.84 -4.47
CA LEU A 76 40.44 10.55 -4.04
C LEU A 76 39.49 10.70 -2.86
N GLY A 77 39.84 11.54 -1.88
CA GLY A 77 38.96 11.87 -0.76
C GLY A 77 37.62 12.41 -1.25
N LEU A 78 37.67 13.34 -2.22
CA LEU A 78 36.47 13.88 -2.87
C LEU A 78 35.68 12.79 -3.62
N GLY A 79 36.36 11.91 -4.36
CA GLY A 79 35.71 10.80 -5.06
C GLY A 79 34.99 9.83 -4.12
N VAL A 80 35.63 9.43 -3.02
CA VAL A 80 35.03 8.56 -2.00
C VAL A 80 33.85 9.27 -1.32
N LEU A 81 33.98 10.55 -1.00
CA LEU A 81 32.90 11.34 -0.41
C LEU A 81 31.70 11.45 -1.37
N ALA A 82 31.94 11.70 -2.65
CA ALA A 82 30.91 11.76 -3.67
C ALA A 82 30.18 10.42 -3.83
N LEU A 83 30.91 9.30 -3.84
CA LEU A 83 30.31 7.96 -3.86
C LEU A 83 29.46 7.71 -2.61
N TRP A 84 29.95 8.10 -1.43
CA TRP A 84 29.22 7.94 -0.18
C TRP A 84 27.93 8.77 -0.16
N GLN A 85 28.00 10.02 -0.61
CA GLN A 85 26.83 10.89 -0.75
C GLN A 85 25.80 10.31 -1.71
N ASN A 86 26.23 9.79 -2.87
CA ASN A 86 25.35 9.20 -3.87
C ASN A 86 24.64 7.95 -3.35
N ILE A 87 25.37 7.03 -2.70
CA ILE A 87 24.77 5.83 -2.09
C ILE A 87 23.72 6.21 -1.04
N ASN A 88 24.03 7.21 -0.20
CA ASN A 88 23.08 7.66 0.82
C ASN A 88 21.85 8.34 0.21
N ALA A 89 22.04 9.17 -0.82
CA ALA A 89 20.95 9.81 -1.57
C ALA A 89 20.02 8.77 -2.22
N ASN A 90 20.58 7.75 -2.88
CA ASN A 90 19.79 6.66 -3.45
C ASN A 90 19.01 5.88 -2.39
N ARG A 91 19.60 5.65 -1.22
CA ARG A 91 18.89 4.99 -0.11
C ARG A 91 17.71 5.82 0.38
N ILE A 92 17.86 7.14 0.46
CA ILE A 92 16.80 8.07 0.85
C ILE A 92 15.70 8.08 -0.23
N ASN A 93 16.08 8.20 -1.50
CA ASN A 93 15.14 8.19 -2.63
C ASN A 93 14.31 6.90 -2.69
N ASN A 94 14.95 5.74 -2.52
CA ASN A 94 14.23 4.47 -2.48
C ASN A 94 13.21 4.41 -1.33
N ARG A 95 13.57 4.92 -0.15
CA ARG A 95 12.65 4.99 0.99
C ARG A 95 11.49 5.95 0.71
N LEU A 96 11.76 7.11 0.12
CA LEU A 96 10.75 8.08 -0.27
C LEU A 96 9.79 7.48 -1.30
N SER A 97 10.31 6.82 -2.34
CA SER A 97 9.50 6.17 -3.37
C SER A 97 8.56 5.10 -2.78
N ILE A 98 9.03 4.27 -1.84
CA ILE A 98 8.18 3.29 -1.15
C ILE A 98 7.08 3.98 -0.33
N ILE A 99 7.40 5.09 0.34
CA ILE A 99 6.43 5.85 1.14
C ILE A 99 5.39 6.51 0.22
N GLU A 100 5.82 7.07 -0.90
CA GLU A 100 4.97 7.66 -1.92
C GLU A 100 4.05 6.61 -2.54
N GLU A 101 4.54 5.41 -2.86
CA GLU A 101 3.71 4.32 -3.37
C GLU A 101 2.65 3.90 -2.34
N LYS A 102 3.02 3.82 -1.05
CA LYS A 102 2.06 3.50 0.02
C LYS A 102 1.02 4.61 0.20
N ARG A 103 1.44 5.88 0.20
CA ARG A 103 0.52 7.01 0.22
C ARG A 103 -0.40 6.98 -1.00
N PHE A 104 0.14 6.68 -2.17
CA PHE A 104 -0.63 6.57 -3.40
C PHE A 104 -1.71 5.48 -3.27
N LYS A 105 -1.37 4.29 -2.75
CA LYS A 105 -2.36 3.24 -2.50
C LYS A 105 -3.47 3.70 -1.54
N LEU A 106 -3.13 4.36 -0.43
CA LEU A 106 -4.11 4.83 0.57
C LEU A 106 -4.94 6.03 0.11
N ASP A 107 -4.39 6.89 -0.75
CA ASP A 107 -5.03 8.13 -1.20
C ASP A 107 -5.84 7.92 -2.50
N PHE A 108 -5.53 6.90 -3.31
CA PHE A 108 -6.10 6.74 -4.65
C PHE A 108 -6.81 5.41 -4.90
N GLN A 109 -6.54 4.34 -4.15
CA GLN A 109 -7.31 3.09 -4.19
C GLN A 109 -8.19 2.98 -2.94
N PRO A 110 -9.39 3.60 -2.94
CA PRO A 110 -10.28 3.46 -1.80
C PRO A 110 -10.74 2.01 -1.70
N PHE A 111 -10.74 1.49 -0.47
CA PHE A 111 -11.40 0.24 -0.14
C PHE A 111 -12.37 0.46 1.02
N ILE A 112 -13.51 -0.20 0.96
CA ILE A 112 -14.54 -0.11 1.97
C ILE A 112 -14.52 -1.36 2.83
N VAL A 113 -14.73 -1.17 4.13
CA VAL A 113 -14.87 -2.29 5.06
C VAL A 113 -16.29 -2.28 5.59
N VAL A 114 -16.96 -3.43 5.52
CA VAL A 114 -18.22 -3.65 6.24
C VAL A 114 -17.86 -3.81 7.71
N LYS A 115 -18.15 -2.79 8.50
CA LYS A 115 -17.83 -2.73 9.92
C LYS A 115 -18.89 -3.46 10.75
N ASP A 116 -20.15 -3.12 10.49
CA ASP A 116 -21.30 -3.62 11.24
C ASP A 116 -22.46 -3.94 10.29
N TRP A 117 -23.39 -4.78 10.76
CA TRP A 117 -24.61 -5.12 10.05
C TRP A 117 -25.78 -5.23 11.03
N ASP A 118 -26.99 -4.97 10.56
CA ASP A 118 -28.21 -5.06 11.36
C ASP A 118 -29.40 -5.55 10.54
N ILE A 119 -30.27 -6.37 11.15
CA ILE A 119 -31.51 -6.85 10.52
C ILE A 119 -32.73 -6.41 11.32
N GLN A 120 -33.65 -5.69 10.66
CA GLN A 120 -34.86 -5.19 11.29
C GLN A 120 -36.12 -5.61 10.52
N LYS A 121 -37.23 -5.80 11.24
CA LYS A 121 -38.57 -5.88 10.66
C LYS A 121 -39.23 -4.53 10.78
N THR A 122 -39.92 -4.08 9.74
CA THR A 122 -40.84 -2.95 9.86
C THR A 122 -42.07 -3.18 9.00
N ASN A 123 -43.10 -2.39 9.26
CA ASN A 123 -44.24 -2.27 8.37
C ASN A 123 -44.21 -0.93 7.59
N ASN A 124 -43.30 -0.01 7.94
CA ASN A 124 -43.17 1.31 7.32
C ASN A 124 -41.87 1.46 6.51
N LEU A 125 -41.99 1.75 5.22
CA LEU A 125 -40.87 1.98 4.29
C LEU A 125 -40.16 3.34 4.49
N LEU A 126 -40.70 4.21 5.34
CA LEU A 126 -40.27 5.61 5.46
C LEU A 126 -39.30 5.82 6.64
N GLN A 127 -38.01 5.67 6.38
CA GLN A 127 -36.96 6.32 7.17
C GLN A 127 -36.05 7.12 6.21
N PRO A 128 -36.16 8.46 6.17
CA PRO A 128 -35.58 9.29 5.09
C PRO A 128 -34.06 9.52 5.19
N ASP A 129 -33.43 9.08 6.28
CA ASP A 129 -32.05 9.44 6.62
C ASP A 129 -31.00 8.50 6.01
N ILE A 130 -31.37 7.26 5.67
CA ILE A 130 -30.45 6.24 5.17
C ILE A 130 -30.86 5.82 3.75
N PRO A 131 -29.94 5.79 2.76
CA PRO A 131 -30.27 5.33 1.42
C PRO A 131 -30.76 3.89 1.43
N CYS A 132 -31.92 3.67 0.82
CA CYS A 132 -32.63 2.39 0.83
C CYS A 132 -32.68 1.80 -0.60
N ILE A 133 -32.16 0.58 -0.74
CA ILE A 133 -32.08 -0.16 -2.00
C ILE A 133 -33.07 -1.33 -1.94
N GLN A 134 -33.98 -1.39 -2.90
CA GLN A 134 -34.87 -2.53 -3.05
C GLN A 134 -34.12 -3.68 -3.71
N ILE A 135 -34.17 -4.85 -3.08
CA ILE A 135 -33.47 -6.04 -3.57
C ILE A 135 -34.42 -7.02 -4.30
N SER A 136 -35.74 -6.89 -4.14
CA SER A 136 -36.71 -7.81 -4.76
C SER A 136 -38.01 -7.13 -5.17
N ASP A 137 -38.75 -7.73 -6.09
CA ASP A 137 -40.10 -7.28 -6.43
C ASP A 137 -41.02 -7.29 -5.21
N MET A 138 -41.74 -6.18 -5.03
CA MET A 138 -42.63 -5.97 -3.89
C MET A 138 -44.07 -5.77 -4.39
N TYR A 139 -44.76 -6.88 -4.61
CA TYR A 139 -46.21 -6.86 -4.81
C TYR A 139 -46.90 -7.13 -3.47
N LYS A 140 -47.64 -6.13 -2.94
CA LYS A 140 -48.52 -6.22 -1.76
C LYS A 140 -47.92 -6.98 -0.56
N CYS A 141 -46.90 -6.40 0.09
CA CYS A 141 -46.34 -6.95 1.33
C CYS A 141 -46.76 -6.13 2.55
N GLU A 142 -47.26 -6.81 3.58
CA GLU A 142 -47.66 -6.20 4.86
C GLU A 142 -46.46 -5.91 5.78
N SER A 143 -45.32 -6.57 5.56
CA SER A 143 -44.11 -6.38 6.35
C SER A 143 -42.84 -6.53 5.52
N TYR A 144 -41.83 -5.74 5.91
CA TYR A 144 -40.56 -5.58 5.26
C TYR A 144 -39.42 -6.03 6.17
N GLY A 145 -38.43 -6.69 5.59
CA GLY A 145 -37.14 -6.95 6.22
C GLY A 145 -36.10 -5.97 5.70
N TYR A 146 -35.28 -5.45 6.60
CA TYR A 146 -34.12 -4.62 6.29
C TYR A 146 -32.84 -5.34 6.64
N LEU A 147 -31.86 -5.30 5.74
CA LEU A 147 -30.46 -5.58 6.03
C LEU A 147 -29.70 -4.26 5.90
N THR A 148 -29.23 -3.71 7.01
CA THR A 148 -28.41 -2.51 7.02
C THR A 148 -26.94 -2.93 7.07
N LEU A 149 -26.13 -2.42 6.14
CA LEU A 149 -24.68 -2.60 6.13
C LEU A 149 -24.01 -1.27 6.40
N THR A 150 -23.15 -1.24 7.42
CA THR A 150 -22.35 -0.05 7.76
C THR A 150 -20.97 -0.18 7.14
N PHE A 151 -20.65 0.75 6.24
CA PHE A 151 -19.37 0.84 5.57
C PHE A 151 -18.51 1.90 6.26
N LYS A 152 -17.23 1.58 6.44
CA LYS A 152 -16.22 2.54 6.86
C LYS A 152 -15.27 2.85 5.71
N ASN A 153 -15.10 4.15 5.43
CA ASN A 153 -14.06 4.60 4.52
C ASN A 153 -12.71 4.52 5.22
N THR A 154 -11.82 3.68 4.71
CA THR A 154 -10.46 3.50 5.25
C THR A 154 -9.41 4.33 4.52
N SER A 155 -9.80 4.99 3.42
CA SER A 155 -8.91 5.88 2.67
C SER A 155 -8.71 7.21 3.37
N ASN A 156 -7.64 7.92 3.03
CA ASN A 156 -7.36 9.25 3.57
C ASN A 156 -8.19 10.37 2.93
N THR A 157 -9.12 10.04 2.03
CA THR A 157 -9.85 10.99 1.20
C THR A 157 -11.33 10.65 1.18
N TYR A 158 -12.18 11.49 0.59
CA TYR A 158 -13.58 11.13 0.43
C TYR A 158 -13.74 10.00 -0.61
N ALA A 159 -14.72 9.15 -0.39
CA ALA A 159 -15.11 8.09 -1.30
C ALA A 159 -16.61 8.14 -1.53
N VAL A 160 -17.03 7.93 -2.78
CA VAL A 160 -18.44 7.81 -3.13
C VAL A 160 -18.75 6.35 -3.44
N ILE A 161 -19.65 5.75 -2.68
CA ILE A 161 -20.06 4.35 -2.83
C ILE A 161 -21.40 4.30 -3.58
N GLU A 162 -21.43 3.51 -4.65
CA GLU A 162 -22.60 3.27 -5.50
C GLU A 162 -22.87 1.77 -5.57
N TYR A 163 -24.08 1.34 -5.22
CA TYR A 163 -24.51 -0.04 -5.45
C TYR A 163 -24.87 -0.26 -6.91
N VAL A 164 -24.33 -1.31 -7.52
CA VAL A 164 -24.60 -1.65 -8.93
C VAL A 164 -25.53 -2.84 -9.04
N GLU A 165 -25.14 -3.97 -8.45
CA GLU A 165 -25.87 -5.23 -8.56
C GLU A 165 -25.59 -6.14 -7.37
N GLY A 166 -26.49 -7.10 -7.16
CA GLY A 166 -26.39 -8.11 -6.12
C GLY A 166 -26.81 -9.45 -6.68
N ASN A 167 -26.23 -10.53 -6.17
CA ASN A 167 -26.54 -11.89 -6.60
C ASN A 167 -26.57 -12.81 -5.38
N VAL A 168 -27.54 -13.73 -5.35
CA VAL A 168 -27.68 -14.74 -4.30
C VAL A 168 -27.21 -16.07 -4.84
N TYR A 169 -26.31 -16.72 -4.11
CA TYR A 169 -25.73 -18.01 -4.44
C TYR A 169 -26.04 -19.03 -3.35
N HIS A 170 -26.30 -20.27 -3.77
CA HIS A 170 -26.37 -21.44 -2.90
C HIS A 170 -25.40 -22.49 -3.41
N ASN A 171 -24.43 -22.91 -2.59
CA ASN A 171 -23.36 -23.82 -3.00
C ASN A 171 -22.72 -23.40 -4.34
N ASP A 172 -22.40 -22.10 -4.46
CA ASP A 172 -21.81 -21.44 -5.64
C ASP A 172 -22.66 -21.48 -6.93
N LYS A 173 -23.90 -21.95 -6.87
CA LYS A 173 -24.87 -21.80 -7.97
C LYS A 173 -25.67 -20.51 -7.79
N LEU A 174 -25.77 -19.72 -8.87
CA LEU A 174 -26.62 -18.54 -8.89
C LEU A 174 -28.08 -18.95 -8.71
N LEU A 175 -28.70 -18.48 -7.63
CA LEU A 175 -30.13 -18.66 -7.38
C LEU A 175 -30.93 -17.51 -7.97
N GLU A 176 -30.45 -16.29 -7.76
CA GLU A 176 -31.22 -15.09 -8.07
C GLU A 176 -30.30 -13.88 -8.26
N SER A 177 -30.65 -13.04 -9.24
CA SER A 177 -30.06 -11.72 -9.41
C SER A 177 -30.95 -10.67 -8.76
N LEU A 178 -30.33 -9.77 -8.02
CA LEU A 178 -30.97 -8.70 -7.26
C LEU A 178 -30.86 -7.42 -8.09
N THR A 179 -31.88 -7.18 -8.91
CA THR A 179 -31.94 -6.00 -9.77
C THR A 179 -32.33 -4.76 -8.98
N ASN A 180 -31.69 -3.64 -9.34
CA ASN A 180 -31.79 -2.38 -8.62
C ASN A 180 -33.10 -1.64 -8.96
N ASN A 181 -34.11 -1.76 -8.10
CA ASN A 181 -35.37 -1.01 -8.21
C ASN A 181 -35.47 0.03 -7.09
N CYS A 182 -34.67 1.10 -7.14
CA CYS A 182 -34.71 2.16 -6.13
C CYS A 182 -36.04 2.96 -6.20
N TYR A 183 -36.80 2.98 -5.10
CA TYR A 183 -38.05 3.74 -5.00
C TYR A 183 -37.91 5.06 -4.21
N TYR A 184 -36.85 5.24 -3.40
CA TYR A 184 -36.75 6.36 -2.47
C TYR A 184 -35.39 7.07 -2.51
N LYS A 185 -35.45 8.35 -2.93
CA LYS A 185 -34.37 9.36 -3.02
C LYS A 185 -33.46 9.24 -4.26
N LYS A 186 -33.17 10.41 -4.83
CA LYS A 186 -32.40 10.62 -6.08
C LYS A 186 -30.91 10.27 -5.97
N ASP A 187 -30.41 10.04 -4.74
CA ASP A 187 -29.03 9.70 -4.44
C ASP A 187 -28.94 8.33 -3.76
N TYR A 188 -28.73 7.28 -4.55
CA TYR A 188 -28.33 5.93 -4.11
C TYR A 188 -26.83 5.85 -3.78
N LYS A 189 -26.16 7.02 -3.76
CA LYS A 189 -24.73 7.17 -3.55
C LYS A 189 -24.48 7.62 -2.11
N ILE A 190 -23.56 6.94 -1.43
CA ILE A 190 -23.07 7.39 -0.13
C ILE A 190 -21.78 8.16 -0.32
N HIS A 191 -21.74 9.36 0.23
CA HIS A 191 -20.53 10.15 0.34
C HIS A 191 -19.93 9.91 1.72
N LEU A 192 -18.73 9.34 1.76
CA LEU A 192 -17.98 9.12 3.00
C LEU A 192 -16.73 9.98 3.00
N GLU A 193 -16.61 10.88 3.97
CA GLU A 193 -15.35 11.55 4.29
C GLU A 193 -14.30 10.56 4.82
N ARG A 194 -13.09 11.05 5.04
CA ARG A 194 -12.00 10.26 5.64
C ARG A 194 -12.45 9.67 6.98
N GLU A 195 -12.26 8.36 7.14
CA GLU A 195 -12.59 7.61 8.36
C GLU A 195 -14.08 7.65 8.76
N GLN A 196 -14.94 8.21 7.92
CA GLN A 196 -16.38 8.29 8.16
C GLN A 196 -17.06 6.95 7.91
N GLU A 197 -18.15 6.75 8.64
CA GLU A 197 -19.05 5.61 8.49
C GLU A 197 -20.36 6.04 7.84
N GLY A 198 -20.89 5.18 6.98
CA GLY A 198 -22.22 5.38 6.39
C GLY A 198 -22.87 4.05 6.09
N ALA A 199 -24.20 4.05 6.09
CA ALA A 199 -24.97 2.82 6.01
C ALA A 199 -25.78 2.77 4.71
N LEU A 200 -25.80 1.60 4.05
CA LEU A 200 -26.82 1.28 3.04
C LEU A 200 -27.82 0.32 3.65
N ARG A 201 -29.10 0.58 3.38
CA ARG A 201 -30.17 -0.32 3.78
C ARG A 201 -30.71 -1.04 2.57
N PHE A 202 -30.68 -2.35 2.64
CA PHE A 202 -31.26 -3.22 1.64
C PHE A 202 -32.60 -3.75 2.14
N TYR A 203 -33.66 -3.63 1.34
CA TYR A 203 -35.00 -4.03 1.77
C TYR A 203 -35.67 -5.00 0.80
N CYS A 204 -36.40 -5.94 1.38
CA CYS A 204 -37.23 -6.91 0.67
C CYS A 204 -38.39 -7.38 1.55
N SER A 205 -39.26 -8.23 1.01
CA SER A 205 -40.33 -8.84 1.82
C SER A 205 -39.74 -9.76 2.88
N VAL A 206 -40.42 -9.88 4.04
CA VAL A 206 -39.99 -10.77 5.13
C VAL A 206 -39.82 -12.22 4.65
N SER A 207 -40.74 -12.70 3.81
CA SER A 207 -40.67 -14.05 3.23
C SER A 207 -39.46 -14.24 2.33
N LYS A 208 -39.04 -13.19 1.61
CA LYS A 208 -37.82 -13.22 0.79
C LYS A 208 -36.56 -13.16 1.64
N MET A 209 -36.53 -12.33 2.68
CA MET A 209 -35.40 -12.24 3.59
C MET A 209 -35.07 -13.59 4.25
N ILE A 210 -36.10 -14.35 4.64
CA ILE A 210 -35.92 -15.71 5.20
C ILE A 210 -35.29 -16.66 4.17
N LYS A 211 -35.55 -16.48 2.87
CA LYS A 211 -34.94 -17.32 1.82
C LYS A 211 -33.45 -17.06 1.63
N PHE A 212 -32.90 -15.96 2.15
CA PHE A 212 -31.46 -15.74 2.16
C PHE A 212 -30.73 -16.55 3.22
N ASN A 213 -31.47 -17.27 4.07
CA ASN A 213 -30.88 -18.15 5.06
C ASN A 213 -30.01 -19.24 4.41
N ASN A 214 -28.82 -19.47 4.98
CA ASN A 214 -27.80 -20.40 4.48
C ASN A 214 -27.36 -20.14 3.03
N ASN A 215 -27.45 -18.89 2.58
CA ASN A 215 -27.06 -18.47 1.24
C ASN A 215 -25.98 -17.39 1.30
N LYS A 216 -25.25 -17.28 0.19
CA LYS A 216 -24.19 -16.31 -0.02
C LYS A 216 -24.74 -15.16 -0.87
N LEU A 217 -24.69 -13.95 -0.33
CA LEU A 217 -25.08 -12.73 -0.98
C LEU A 217 -23.82 -12.01 -1.50
N ARG A 218 -23.67 -11.91 -2.81
CA ARG A 218 -22.57 -11.19 -3.46
C ARG A 218 -23.05 -9.83 -3.92
N LEU A 219 -22.54 -8.77 -3.32
CA LEU A 219 -22.87 -7.39 -3.65
C LEU A 219 -21.72 -6.73 -4.40
N LYS A 220 -22.01 -6.05 -5.50
CA LYS A 220 -21.04 -5.27 -6.26
C LYS A 220 -21.27 -3.78 -6.08
N PHE A 221 -20.19 -3.09 -5.75
CA PHE A 221 -20.15 -1.65 -5.55
C PHE A 221 -19.17 -1.00 -6.52
N VAL A 222 -19.50 0.21 -6.95
CA VAL A 222 -18.58 1.11 -7.62
C VAL A 222 -18.19 2.20 -6.63
N ILE A 223 -16.89 2.35 -6.41
CA ILE A 223 -16.31 3.33 -5.50
C ILE A 223 -15.59 4.37 -6.35
N THR A 224 -15.98 5.63 -6.21
CA THR A 224 -15.33 6.74 -6.89
C THR A 224 -14.43 7.49 -5.91
N ASN A 225 -13.15 7.66 -6.26
CA ASN A 225 -12.18 8.39 -5.45
C ASN A 225 -12.24 9.91 -5.70
N LYS A 226 -11.40 10.68 -4.99
CA LYS A 226 -11.32 12.15 -5.14
C LYS A 226 -10.91 12.65 -6.53
N LEU A 227 -10.25 11.80 -7.33
CA LEU A 227 -9.81 12.14 -8.70
C LEU A 227 -10.86 11.77 -9.75
N GLY A 228 -11.97 11.14 -9.35
CA GLY A 228 -12.97 10.61 -10.25
C GLY A 228 -12.64 9.23 -10.84
N ASP A 229 -11.54 8.59 -10.42
CA ASP A 229 -11.30 7.19 -10.79
C ASP A 229 -12.34 6.30 -10.11
N ARG A 230 -12.90 5.36 -10.89
CA ARG A 230 -13.90 4.41 -10.42
C ARG A 230 -13.24 3.05 -10.18
N TYR A 231 -13.61 2.39 -9.10
CA TYR A 231 -13.16 1.06 -8.73
C TYR A 231 -14.37 0.16 -8.48
N LYS A 232 -14.30 -1.08 -8.96
CA LYS A 232 -15.29 -2.12 -8.65
C LYS A 232 -14.82 -2.88 -7.43
N GLU A 233 -15.67 -2.95 -6.41
CA GLU A 233 -15.44 -3.77 -5.23
C GLU A 233 -16.58 -4.78 -5.08
N THR A 234 -16.21 -6.04 -4.83
CA THR A 234 -17.19 -7.12 -4.61
C THR A 234 -17.09 -7.63 -3.18
N ILE A 235 -18.24 -7.64 -2.49
CA ILE A 235 -18.35 -8.07 -1.11
C ILE A 235 -19.25 -9.31 -1.06
N ASP A 236 -18.71 -10.40 -0.54
CA ASP A 236 -19.45 -11.63 -0.30
C ASP A 236 -19.92 -11.63 1.16
N ILE A 237 -21.23 -11.76 1.36
CA ILE A 237 -21.89 -11.81 2.66
C ILE A 237 -22.47 -13.21 2.83
N PHE A 238 -22.00 -13.94 3.82
CA PHE A 238 -22.49 -15.27 4.16
C PHE A 238 -23.51 -15.14 5.27
N ILE A 239 -24.74 -15.55 4.97
CA ILE A 239 -25.85 -15.55 5.90
C ILE A 239 -25.99 -16.98 6.44
N HIS A 240 -25.51 -17.23 7.65
CA HIS A 240 -25.48 -18.56 8.25
C HIS A 240 -26.84 -18.98 8.78
N SER A 241 -27.50 -18.06 9.48
CA SER A 241 -28.82 -18.28 10.06
C SER A 241 -29.61 -16.98 10.07
N ILE A 242 -30.87 -17.00 9.64
CA ILE A 242 -31.85 -15.94 9.91
C ILE A 242 -33.07 -16.58 10.57
N VAL A 243 -33.38 -16.15 11.79
CA VAL A 243 -34.51 -16.65 12.58
C VAL A 243 -35.36 -15.48 13.04
N LEU A 244 -36.65 -15.49 12.73
CA LEU A 244 -37.61 -14.54 13.26
C LEU A 244 -38.29 -15.15 14.50
N LYS A 245 -37.95 -14.66 15.70
CA LYS A 245 -38.56 -15.12 16.95
C LYS A 245 -39.78 -14.26 17.29
N ASN A 246 -40.90 -14.92 17.59
CA ASN A 246 -42.16 -14.31 18.06
C ASN A 246 -42.69 -13.17 17.18
N ASN A 247 -42.44 -13.20 15.86
CA ASN A 247 -42.85 -12.16 14.89
C ASN A 247 -42.34 -10.73 15.18
N LYS A 248 -41.45 -10.55 16.16
CA LYS A 248 -41.01 -9.23 16.65
C LYS A 248 -39.50 -9.01 16.57
N GLN A 249 -38.68 -10.04 16.71
CA GLN A 249 -37.22 -9.90 16.75
C GLN A 249 -36.53 -10.84 15.77
N TRP A 250 -35.65 -10.30 14.95
CA TRP A 250 -34.76 -11.11 14.10
C TRP A 250 -33.49 -11.44 14.86
N TYR A 251 -33.06 -12.68 14.72
CA TYR A 251 -31.72 -13.15 15.05
C TYR A 251 -31.08 -13.55 13.75
N ALA A 252 -29.94 -12.92 13.42
CA ALA A 252 -29.16 -13.32 12.27
C ALA A 252 -27.73 -13.63 12.70
N SER A 253 -27.07 -14.48 11.94
CA SER A 253 -25.63 -14.71 12.01
C SER A 253 -25.09 -14.48 10.61
N ILE A 254 -24.30 -13.42 10.46
CA ILE A 254 -23.79 -12.96 9.17
C ILE A 254 -22.29 -12.72 9.30
N SER A 255 -21.55 -13.13 8.28
CA SER A 255 -20.13 -12.80 8.12
C SER A 255 -19.90 -12.22 6.74
N SER A 256 -19.08 -11.16 6.64
CA SER A 256 -18.70 -10.54 5.37
C SER A 256 -17.25 -10.88 5.00
N ARG A 257 -16.98 -10.95 3.71
CA ARG A 257 -15.64 -11.09 3.13
C ARG A 257 -15.52 -10.24 1.87
N THR A 258 -14.59 -9.30 1.87
CA THR A 258 -14.22 -8.56 0.66
C THR A 258 -13.42 -9.48 -0.27
N CYS A 259 -13.84 -9.57 -1.54
CA CYS A 259 -13.27 -10.52 -2.49
C CYS A 259 -12.25 -9.91 -3.47
N GLY A 260 -12.24 -8.59 -3.64
CA GLY A 260 -11.26 -7.90 -4.49
C GLY A 260 -11.71 -6.51 -4.90
N ILE A 261 -10.72 -5.71 -5.35
CA ILE A 261 -10.90 -4.35 -5.85
C ILE A 261 -10.19 -4.22 -7.18
N GLU A 262 -10.93 -3.83 -8.20
CA GLU A 262 -10.43 -3.71 -9.57
C GLU A 262 -10.73 -2.32 -10.11
N LYS A 263 -9.84 -1.76 -10.94
CA LYS A 263 -10.11 -0.48 -11.59
C LYS A 263 -11.27 -0.64 -12.57
N TYR A 264 -12.28 0.19 -12.44
CA TYR A 264 -13.46 0.14 -13.29
C TYR A 264 -13.26 1.00 -14.54
N ASN A 265 -13.14 0.35 -15.71
CA ASN A 265 -13.16 1.01 -17.01
C ASN A 265 -14.52 0.77 -17.68
N GLU A 266 -15.29 1.84 -17.92
CA GLU A 266 -16.61 1.78 -18.58
C GLU A 266 -16.54 1.18 -20.00
N LYS A 267 -15.38 1.22 -20.66
CA LYS A 267 -15.19 0.74 -22.04
C LYS A 267 -15.31 -0.79 -22.23
N MET A 268 -15.43 -1.57 -21.16
CA MET A 268 -15.52 -3.04 -21.26
C MET A 268 -16.95 -3.58 -21.43
N GLN A 269 -18.00 -2.77 -21.23
CA GLN A 269 -19.40 -3.24 -21.39
C GLN A 269 -19.89 -3.32 -22.84
N GLN A 270 -19.15 -2.75 -23.81
CA GLN A 270 -19.54 -2.82 -25.23
C GLN A 270 -19.10 -4.10 -25.95
N TYR A 271 -18.34 -5.00 -25.30
CA TYR A 271 -17.81 -6.22 -25.93
C TYR A 271 -18.35 -7.53 -25.37
N GLU A 272 -19.27 -7.50 -24.39
CA GLU A 272 -19.96 -8.72 -23.89
C GLU A 272 -21.41 -8.84 -24.37
N ILE A 273 -21.81 -8.03 -25.36
CA ILE A 273 -23.07 -8.18 -26.09
C ILE A 273 -22.75 -8.16 -27.60
N GLU A 274 -22.11 -9.23 -28.08
CA GLU A 274 -22.26 -9.74 -29.46
C GLU A 274 -22.29 -11.27 -29.42
#